data_AF-A0A2P8AS00-F1
#
_entry.id   AF-A0A2P8AS00-F1
#
_cell.length_a   1.000
_cell.length_b   1.000
_cell.length_c   1.000
_cell.angle_alpha   90.00
_cell.angle_beta   90.00
_cell.angle_gamma   90.00
#
_symmetry.space_group_name_H-M   'P 1'
#
loop_
_entity.id
_entity.type
_entity.pdbx_description
1 polymer ?
#
loop_
_entity_poly.entity_id
_entity_poly.type
_entity_poly.pdbx_seq_one_letter_code
_entity_poly.pdbx_strand_id
1 'polypeptide(L)' 'MPATAAVRIRDDRAADRTVDVIEVRGRLRWWIDRSGLPRRLELRTGRGVWVQLDLAPGRVPALPGAARPVRQPAKRR' A
#
# COMPACT_ATOMS: atom_id res chain seq x y z
N MET A 1 -6.42 -8.91 18.45
CA MET A 1 -5.25 -8.05 18.17
C MET A 1 -5.77 -6.64 17.98
N PRO A 2 -5.34 -5.63 18.77
CA PRO A 2 -5.81 -4.26 18.53
C PRO A 2 -5.40 -3.83 17.12
N ALA A 3 -6.25 -3.04 16.46
CA ALA A 3 -5.95 -2.46 15.16
C ALA A 3 -4.59 -1.76 15.26
N THR A 4 -3.67 -2.15 14.39
CA THR A 4 -2.32 -1.63 14.43
C THR A 4 -2.39 -0.14 14.11
N ALA A 5 -1.97 0.73 15.04
CA ALA A 5 -2.08 2.17 14.86
C ALA A 5 -1.28 2.62 13.63
N ALA A 6 -2.01 3.05 12.60
CA ALA A 6 -1.50 3.77 11.44
C ALA A 6 -1.75 5.26 11.69
N VAL A 7 -0.69 6.07 11.61
CA VAL A 7 -0.75 7.50 11.91
C VAL A 7 -0.25 8.28 10.71
N ARG A 8 -0.99 9.30 10.28
CA ARG A 8 -0.50 10.25 9.28
C ARG A 8 0.53 11.16 9.95
N ILE A 9 1.76 11.10 9.47
CA ILE A 9 2.90 11.85 10.02
C ILE A 9 2.92 13.26 9.43
N ARG A 10 2.82 13.38 8.11
CA ARG A 10 2.97 14.65 7.38
C ARG A 10 2.45 14.56 5.95
N ASP A 11 2.25 15.74 5.36
CA ASP A 11 2.21 15.95 3.91
C ASP A 11 3.63 16.15 3.36
N ASP A 12 3.94 15.60 2.20
CA ASP A 12 5.26 15.68 1.56
C ASP A 12 5.13 15.66 0.01
N ARG A 13 6.26 15.64 -0.70
CA ARG A 13 6.32 15.41 -2.16
C ARG A 13 7.22 14.24 -2.53
N ALA A 14 6.74 13.41 -3.46
CA ALA A 14 7.51 12.33 -4.08
C ALA A 14 7.12 12.18 -5.56
N ALA A 15 8.10 11.99 -6.45
CA ALA A 15 7.89 11.89 -7.90
C ALA A 15 6.97 12.99 -8.46
N ASP A 16 7.23 14.24 -8.07
CA ASP A 16 6.44 15.45 -8.42
C ASP A 16 4.96 15.41 -8.01
N ARG A 17 4.60 14.56 -7.05
CA ARG A 17 3.24 14.45 -6.51
C ARG A 17 3.21 14.78 -5.02
N THR A 18 2.17 15.49 -4.60
CA THR A 18 1.82 15.64 -3.18
C THR A 18 1.37 14.29 -2.63
N VAL A 19 1.91 13.90 -1.47
CA VAL A 19 1.66 12.62 -0.82
C VAL A 19 1.43 12.78 0.67
N ASP A 20 0.62 11.88 1.21
CA ASP A 20 0.45 11.66 2.64
C ASP A 20 1.43 10.58 3.11
N VAL A 21 2.18 10.88 4.18
CA VAL A 21 3.07 9.91 4.81
C VAL A 21 2.35 9.27 5.98
N ILE A 22 2.12 7.96 5.88
CA ILE A 22 1.44 7.16 6.90
C ILE A 22 2.45 6.21 7.53
N GLU A 23 2.67 6.34 8.83
CA GLU A 23 3.54 5.44 9.58
C GLU A 23 2.73 4.35 10.27
N VAL A 24 3.23 3.13 10.16
CA VAL A 24 2.65 1.93 10.76
C VAL A 24 3.68 1.32 11.71
N ARG A 25 3.31 1.18 12.99
CA ARG A 25 4.13 0.55 14.05
C ARG A 25 5.52 1.18 14.28
N GLY A 26 5.73 2.43 13.87
CA GLY A 26 7.05 3.06 13.99
C GLY A 26 8.15 2.45 13.10
N ARG A 27 7.78 1.60 12.14
CA ARG A 27 8.74 0.81 11.35
C ARG A 27 8.50 0.83 9.84
N LEU A 28 7.30 1.18 9.40
CA LEU A 28 6.94 1.21 7.99
C LEU A 28 6.31 2.56 7.67
N ARG A 29 6.74 3.21 6.59
CA ARG A 29 6.11 4.43 6.09
C ARG A 29 5.62 4.23 4.67
N TRP A 30 4.34 4.48 4.49
CA TRP A 30 3.70 4.56 3.19
C TRP A 30 3.58 5.99 2.74
N TRP A 31 4.03 6.28 1.54
CA TRP A 31 3.87 7.57 0.88
C TRP A 31 2.80 7.40 -0.18
N ILE A 32 1.60 7.90 0.08
CA ILE A 32 0.41 7.66 -0.74
C ILE A 32 -0.02 8.99 -1.36
N ASP A 33 -0.18 9.02 -2.68
CA ASP A 33 -0.68 10.23 -3.35
C ASP A 33 -2.19 10.45 -3.11
N ARG A 34 -2.69 11.61 -3.55
CA ARG A 34 -4.12 11.97 -3.43
C ARG A 34 -5.07 11.04 -4.21
N SER A 35 -4.56 10.25 -5.15
CA SER A 35 -5.33 9.23 -5.86
C SER A 35 -5.36 7.88 -5.13
N GLY A 36 -4.68 7.77 -3.99
CA GLY A 36 -4.58 6.54 -3.21
C GLY A 36 -3.49 5.59 -3.67
N LEU A 37 -2.60 6.01 -4.57
CA LEU A 37 -1.53 5.16 -5.10
C LEU A 37 -0.23 5.32 -4.30
N PRO A 38 0.45 4.22 -3.97
CA PRO A 38 1.74 4.28 -3.28
C PRO A 38 2.83 4.76 -4.23
N ARG A 39 3.61 5.75 -3.80
CA ARG A 39 4.74 6.34 -4.55
C ARG A 39 6.10 6.00 -3.93
N ARG A 40 6.13 5.71 -2.63
CA ARG A 40 7.33 5.29 -1.91
C ARG A 40 6.97 4.45 -0.70
N LEU A 41 7.84 3.50 -0.40
CA LEU A 41 7.82 2.71 0.82
C LEU A 41 9.15 2.91 1.55
N GLU A 42 9.09 3.24 2.84
CA GLU A 42 10.28 3.21 3.70
C GLU A 42 10.11 2.15 4.78
N LEU A 43 11.13 1.31 4.94
CA LEU A 43 11.17 0.28 5.98
C LEU A 43 12.36 0.53 6.92
N ARG A 44 12.07 0.62 8.22
CA ARG A 44 13.09 0.72 9.25
C ARG A 44 13.70 -0.65 9.50
N THR A 45 14.98 -0.79 9.19
CA THR A 45 15.75 -2.00 9.47
C THR A 45 15.96 -2.18 10.97
N GLY A 46 16.39 -3.38 11.39
CA GLY A 46 16.79 -3.64 12.78
C GLY A 46 17.95 -2.76 13.27
N ARG A 47 18.74 -2.17 12.36
CA ARG A 47 19.82 -1.23 12.68
C ARG A 47 19.35 0.22 12.82
N GLY A 48 18.03 0.46 12.72
CA GLY A 48 17.44 1.80 12.88
C GLY A 48 17.51 2.69 11.64
N VAL A 49 18.19 2.24 10.57
CA VAL A 49 18.24 2.94 9.28
C VAL A 49 17.00 2.63 8.43
N TRP A 50 16.60 3.59 7.60
CA TRP A 50 15.48 3.45 6.67
C TRP A 50 15.99 2.98 5.31
N VAL A 51 15.38 1.92 4.78
CA VAL A 51 15.51 1.51 3.38
C VAL A 51 14.35 2.11 2.62
N GLN A 52 14.63 2.73 1.47
CA GLN A 52 13.65 3.35 0.60
C GLN A 52 13.44 2.51 -0.65
N LEU A 53 12.18 2.37 -1.04
CA LEU A 53 11.77 1.84 -2.34
C LEU A 53 10.83 2.85 -3.01
N ASP A 54 11.29 3.46 -4.09
CA ASP A 54 10.45 4.31 -4.93
C ASP A 54 9.59 3.46 -5.85
N LEU A 55 8.31 3.83 -5.98
CA LEU A 55 7.31 3.11 -6.74
C LEU A 55 6.78 3.98 -7.86
N ALA A 56 6.74 3.41 -9.06
CA ALA A 56 6.09 4.01 -10.22
C ALA A 56 4.81 3.23 -10.55
N PRO A 57 3.65 3.61 -9.98
CA PRO A 57 2.37 3.04 -10.35
C PRO A 57 2.16 3.06 -11.86
N GLY A 58 1.84 1.90 -12.41
CA GLY A 58 1.56 1.69 -13.82
C GLY A 58 0.48 0.63 -14.00
N ARG A 59 0.19 0.28 -15.26
CA ARG A 59 -0.78 -0.77 -15.56
C ARG A 59 -0.24 -2.11 -15.06
N VAL A 60 -0.96 -2.76 -14.14
CA VAL A 60 -0.64 -4.12 -13.71
C VAL A 60 -1.13 -5.08 -14.81
N PRO A 61 -0.26 -5.93 -15.40
CA PRO A 61 -0.70 -6.95 -16.33
C PRO A 61 -1.70 -7.90 -15.66
N ALA A 62 -2.68 -8.37 -16.42
CA ALA A 62 -3.57 -9.42 -15.93
C ALA A 62 -2.73 -10.68 -15.67
N LEU A 63 -2.61 -11.09 -14.41
CA LEU A 63 -2.04 -12.38 -14.05
C LEU A 63 -3.07 -13.47 -14.38
N PRO A 64 -2.65 -14.68 -14.79
CA PRO A 64 -3.55 -15.82 -14.92
C PRO A 64 -4.36 -15.97 -13.63
N GLY A 65 -5.67 -15.73 -13.71
CA GLY A 65 -6.50 -15.65 -12.52
C GLY A 65 -6.56 -17.01 -11.83
N ALA A 66 -6.29 -17.04 -10.52
CA ALA A 66 -6.82 -18.10 -9.67
C ALA A 66 -8.34 -18.11 -9.90
N ALA A 67 -8.87 -19.19 -10.45
CA ALA A 67 -10.26 -19.28 -10.88
C ALA A 67 -11.17 -18.83 -9.74
N ARG A 68 -11.88 -17.71 -9.94
CA ARG A 68 -12.89 -17.25 -8.98
C ARG A 68 -14.02 -18.27 -9.04
N PRO A 69 -14.33 -19.01 -7.94
CA PRO A 69 -15.43 -19.96 -7.98
C PRO A 69 -16.72 -19.19 -8.25
N VAL A 70 -17.29 -19.39 -9.43
CA VAL A 70 -18.62 -18.90 -9.79
C VAL A 70 -19.59 -19.67 -8.91
N ARG A 71 -20.27 -18.99 -7.98
CA ARG A 71 -21.39 -19.57 -7.23
C ARG A 71 -22.49 -19.90 -8.24
N GLN A 72 -22.72 -21.19 -8.50
CA GLN A 72 -23.89 -21.62 -9.27
C GLN A 72 -25.16 -21.25 -8.50
N PRO A 73 -26.18 -20.68 -9.17
CA PRO A 73 -27.46 -20.43 -8.54
C PRO A 73 -28.11 -21.76 -8.17
N ALA A 74 -28.53 -21.88 -6.91
CA ALA A 74 -29.25 -23.04 -6.43
C ALA A 74 -30.55 -23.23 -7.24
N LYS A 75 -30.72 -24.41 -7.84
CA LYS A 75 -32.00 -24.79 -8.46
C LYS A 75 -33.05 -24.84 -7.36
N ARG A 76 -34.00 -23.89 -7.38
CA ARG A 76 -35.24 -24.01 -6.61
C ARG A 76 -36.06 -25.16 -7.20
N ARG A 77 -36.32 -26.17 -6.38
CA ARG A 77 -37.34 -27.21 -6.61
C ARG A 77 -38.64 -26.76 -5.97
#